data_AF-A0A9P7YH84-F1
#
_entry.id   AF-A0A9P7YH84-F1
#
_cell.length_a   1.000
_cell.length_b   1.000
_cell.length_c   1.000
_cell.angle_alpha   90.00
_cell.angle_beta   90.00
_cell.angle_gamma   90.00
#
_symmetry.space_group_name_H-M   'P 1'
#
loop_
_entity.id
_entity.type
_entity.pdbx_description
1 polymer ?
#
loop_
_entity_poly.entity_id
_entity_poly.type
_entity_poly.pdbx_seq_one_letter_code
_entity_poly.pdbx_strand_id
1 'polypeptide(L)' 'GNLGKRPLNDIFLACHPELAGPFGGAKAIRQLQDACGIEISSEAPMVFTHNDLVPPNVLLSPGPNPKVTAIIDCGQAG' A
#
# COMPACT_ATOMS: atom_id res chain seq x y z
N GLY A 1 3.28 9.85 4.56
CA GLY A 1 3.48 10.25 3.15
C GLY A 1 3.65 11.75 3.03
N ASN A 2 3.95 12.31 1.85
CA ASN A 2 3.99 13.76 1.67
C ASN A 2 3.37 14.17 0.32
N LEU A 3 2.78 15.37 0.27
CA LEU A 3 2.37 16.03 -0.98
C LEU A 3 3.22 17.29 -1.14
N GLY A 4 4.12 17.30 -2.13
CA GLY A 4 5.03 18.43 -2.33
C GLY A 4 5.94 18.70 -1.11
N LYS A 5 6.43 17.64 -0.44
CA LYS A 5 7.23 17.70 0.80
C LYS A 5 6.49 18.18 2.06
N ARG A 6 5.18 18.42 1.99
CA ARG A 6 4.36 18.67 3.18
C ARG A 6 3.84 17.34 3.73
N PRO A 7 3.91 17.11 5.06
CA PRO A 7 3.26 15.98 5.69
C PRO A 7 1.80 15.87 5.25
N LEU A 8 1.31 14.64 5.07
CA LEU A 8 -0.11 14.43 4.84
C LEU A 8 -0.88 14.88 6.09
N ASN A 9 -2.03 15.51 5.88
CA ASN A 9 -2.89 16.01 6.96
C ASN A 9 -4.26 15.32 6.86
N ASP A 10 -4.26 13.99 6.95
CA ASP A 10 -5.48 13.19 7.00
C ASP A 10 -5.94 13.05 8.46
N ILE A 11 -7.24 12.89 8.70
CA ILE A 11 -7.86 12.71 10.03
C ILE A 11 -7.20 11.56 10.79
N PHE A 12 -6.83 10.49 10.07
CA PHE A 12 -6.10 9.36 10.66
C PHE A 12 -4.75 9.78 11.28
N LEU A 13 -4.03 10.69 10.61
CA LEU A 13 -2.73 11.21 11.06
C LEU A 13 -2.87 12.23 12.20
N ALA A 14 -4.05 12.82 12.39
CA ALA A 14 -4.30 13.68 13.55
C ALA A 14 -4.23 12.90 14.87
N CYS A 15 -4.64 11.62 14.83
CA CYS A 15 -4.54 10.71 15.97
C CYS A 15 -3.15 10.03 16.07
N HIS A 16 -2.39 10.03 14.96
CA HIS A 16 -1.09 9.36 14.82
C HIS A 16 -0.03 10.30 14.22
N PRO A 17 0.33 11.39 14.92
CA PRO A 17 1.25 12.41 14.39
C PRO A 17 2.64 11.86 14.06
N GLU A 18 3.07 10.77 14.71
CA GLU A 18 4.30 10.03 14.43
C GLU A 18 4.35 9.46 13.01
N LEU A 19 3.20 9.23 12.38
CA LEU A 19 3.07 8.69 11.03
C LEU A 19 2.99 9.77 9.95
N ALA A 20 2.89 11.05 10.33
CA ALA A 20 2.68 12.16 9.40
C ALA A 20 3.86 12.35 8.42
N GLY A 21 5.06 11.90 8.79
CA GLY A 21 6.27 12.10 8.02
C GLY A 21 6.76 13.56 8.02
N PRO A 22 7.65 13.97 7.08
CA PRO A 22 8.00 13.27 5.85
C PRO A 22 9.09 12.21 6.05
N PHE A 23 8.83 11.00 5.57
CA PHE A 23 9.85 9.96 5.41
C PHE A 23 10.58 10.18 4.08
N GLY A 24 11.92 10.17 4.08
CA GLY A 24 12.72 10.53 2.91
C GLY A 24 14.09 9.86 2.87
N GLY A 25 14.70 9.85 1.67
CA GLY A 25 16.01 9.22 1.44
C GLY A 25 15.95 7.69 1.39
N ALA A 26 17.12 7.05 1.34
CA ALA A 26 17.27 5.60 1.15
C ALA A 26 16.63 4.73 2.25
N LYS A 27 16.25 5.33 3.39
CA LYS A 27 15.65 4.65 4.55
C LYS A 27 14.19 5.02 4.77
N ALA A 28 13.56 5.76 3.87
CA ALA A 28 12.18 6.24 4.03
C ALA A 28 11.21 5.10 4.38
N ILE A 29 11.36 3.94 3.72
CA ILE A 29 10.46 2.81 3.97
C ILE A 29 10.72 2.22 5.36
N ARG A 30 12.00 2.07 5.77
CA ARG A 30 12.31 1.54 7.09
C ARG A 30 11.81 2.44 8.21
N GLN A 31 11.93 3.76 8.04
CA GLN A 31 11.38 4.74 8.99
C GLN A 31 9.86 4.63 9.12
N LEU A 32 9.15 4.43 8.01
CA LEU A 32 7.71 4.21 8.04
C LEU A 32 7.35 2.88 8.72
N GLN A 33 8.07 1.80 8.41
CA GLN A 33 7.88 0.48 9.04
C GLN A 33 8.08 0.56 10.56
N ASP A 34 9.19 1.16 11.01
CA ASP A 34 9.49 1.33 12.42
C ASP A 34 8.42 2.20 13.11
N ALA A 35 7.97 3.28 12.47
CA ALA A 35 6.90 4.15 13.01
C ALA A 35 5.54 3.43 13.12
N CYS A 36 5.23 2.54 12.16
CA CYS A 36 4.03 1.70 12.20
C CYS A 36 4.20 0.44 13.09
N GLY A 37 5.36 0.20 13.70
CA GLY A 37 5.64 -1.01 14.47
C GLY A 37 5.67 -2.29 13.64
N ILE A 38 5.92 -2.19 12.34
CA ILE A 38 5.90 -3.32 11.41
C ILE A 38 7.30 -3.94 11.36
N GLU A 39 7.46 -5.13 11.94
CA GLU A 39 8.71 -5.88 11.86
C GLU A 39 8.74 -6.71 10.56
N ILE A 40 9.53 -6.26 9.58
CA ILE A 40 9.83 -7.05 8.38
C ILE A 40 11.26 -7.59 8.53
N SER A 41 11.35 -8.89 8.78
CA SER A 41 12.62 -9.63 8.94
C SER A 41 13.07 -10.34 7.67
N SER A 42 12.19 -10.46 6.65
CA SER A 42 12.51 -11.11 5.38
C SER A 42 12.95 -10.08 4.34
N GLU A 43 13.97 -10.42 3.56
CA GLU A 43 14.34 -9.68 2.35
C GLU A 43 13.35 -9.99 1.20
N ALA A 44 12.10 -9.53 1.36
CA ALA A 44 11.13 -9.53 0.27
C ALA A 44 11.32 -8.26 -0.57
N PRO A 45 11.25 -8.33 -1.91
CA PRO A 45 11.34 -7.15 -2.75
C PRO A 45 10.15 -6.23 -2.47
N MET A 46 10.44 -4.95 -2.19
CA MET A 46 9.41 -3.93 -2.05
C MET A 46 8.89 -3.56 -3.43
N VAL A 47 7.70 -4.03 -3.75
CA VAL A 47 7.01 -3.79 -5.02
C VAL A 47 5.60 -3.28 -4.74
N PHE A 48 5.03 -2.53 -5.68
CA PHE A 48 3.62 -2.14 -5.61
C PHE A 48 2.75 -3.39 -5.76
N THR A 49 1.91 -3.67 -4.76
CA THR A 49 1.04 -4.84 -4.74
C THR A 49 -0.43 -4.44 -4.68
N HIS A 50 -1.32 -5.36 -5.05
CA HIS A 50 -2.77 -5.16 -4.89
C HIS A 50 -3.19 -5.13 -3.41
N ASN A 51 -2.42 -5.82 -2.55
CA ASN A 51 -2.65 -6.01 -1.11
C ASN A 51 -3.99 -6.69 -0.69
N ASP A 52 -4.93 -6.85 -1.62
CA ASP A 52 -6.19 -7.59 -1.39
C ASP A 52 -6.62 -8.40 -2.63
N LEU A 53 -5.74 -9.29 -3.11
CA LEU A 53 -6.03 -10.07 -4.32
C LEU A 53 -6.82 -11.33 -3.98
N VAL A 54 -8.15 -11.19 -3.95
CA VAL A 54 -9.12 -12.27 -3.69
C VAL A 54 -9.98 -12.55 -4.93
N PRO A 55 -10.61 -13.74 -5.06
CA PRO A 55 -11.43 -14.07 -6.24
C PRO A 55 -12.50 -13.04 -6.63
N PRO A 56 -13.23 -12.39 -5.68
CA PRO A 56 -14.18 -11.32 -6.01
C PRO A 56 -13.57 -10.12 -6.74
N ASN A 57 -12.26 -9.88 -6.55
CA ASN A 57 -11.54 -8.75 -7.15
C ASN A 57 -10.97 -9.08 -8.54
N VAL A 58 -11.28 -10.26 -9.09
CA VAL A 58 -10.85 -10.70 -10.42
C VAL A 58 -12.07 -10.87 -11.32
N LEU A 59 -12.19 -10.00 -12.32
CA LEU A 59 -13.24 -10.13 -13.32
C LEU A 59 -12.83 -11.14 -14.39
N LEU A 60 -13.80 -11.97 -14.80
CA LEU A 60 -13.61 -13.01 -15.80
C LEU A 60 -14.46 -12.74 -17.04
N SER A 61 -13.96 -13.13 -18.21
CA SER A 61 -14.75 -13.14 -19.44
C SER A 61 -15.82 -14.23 -19.37
N PRO A 62 -17.00 -14.03 -19.98
CA PRO A 62 -18.00 -15.10 -20.07
C PRO A 62 -17.54 -16.26 -20.98
N GLY A 63 -18.18 -17.43 -20.84
CA GLY A 63 -17.99 -18.60 -21.72
C GLY A 63 -17.35 -19.82 -21.04
N PRO A 64 -17.21 -20.95 -21.75
CA PRO A 64 -16.72 -22.22 -21.20
C PRO A 64 -15.23 -22.22 -20.85
N ASN A 65 -14.49 -21.17 -21.23
CA ASN A 65 -13.08 -20.98 -20.87
C ASN A 65 -12.82 -19.51 -20.50
N PRO A 66 -13.24 -19.08 -19.30
CA PRO A 66 -13.12 -17.70 -18.87
C PRO A 66 -11.65 -17.27 -18.73
N LYS A 67 -11.33 -16.05 -19.17
CA LYS A 67 -10.03 -15.41 -18.98
C LYS A 67 -10.17 -14.23 -18.03
N VAL A 68 -9.10 -13.90 -17.30
CA VAL A 68 -9.05 -12.66 -16.51
C VAL A 68 -9.16 -11.46 -17.45
N THR A 69 -10.12 -10.58 -17.17
CA THR A 69 -10.36 -9.36 -17.94
C THR A 69 -9.91 -8.11 -17.20
N ALA A 70 -10.00 -8.10 -15.87
CA ALA A 70 -9.54 -7.01 -15.03
C ALA A 70 -9.26 -7.48 -13.60
N ILE A 71 -8.35 -6.77 -12.93
CA ILE A 71 -8.21 -6.78 -11.47
C ILE A 71 -8.80 -5.45 -10.98
N ILE A 72 -9.73 -5.52 -10.03
CA ILE A 72 -10.49 -4.38 -9.51
C ILE A 72 -10.28 -4.24 -8.00
N ASP A 73 -10.83 -3.17 -7.41
CA ASP A 73 -10.74 -2.86 -5.97
C ASP A 73 -9.30 -2.65 -5.47
N CYS A 74 -8.58 -1.72 -6.12
CA CYS A 74 -7.23 -1.35 -5.74
C CYS A 74 -7.17 -0.38 -4.55
N GLY A 75 -8.22 -0.30 -3.72
CA GLY A 75 -8.28 0.65 -2.59
C GLY A 75 -7.20 0.41 -1.53
N GLN A 76 -6.66 -0.81 -1.46
CA GLN A 76 -5.58 -1.21 -0.55
C GLN A 76 -4.21 -1.31 -1.24
N ALA A 77 -4.13 -1.03 -2.53
CA ALA A 77 -2.90 -1.19 -3.29
C ALA A 77 -1.83 -0.18 -2.87
N GLY A 78 -0.58 -0.63 -2.79
CA GLY A 78 0.55 0.13 -2.22
C GLY A 78 1.89 -0.49 -2.52
#